data_AF-A0A4R3VSR3-F1
#
_entry.id   AF-A0A4R3VSR3-F1
#
_cell.length_a   1.000
_cell.length_b   1.000
_cell.length_c   1.000
_cell.angle_alpha   90.00
_cell.angle_beta   90.00
_cell.angle_gamma   90.00
#
_symmetry.space_group_name_H-M   'P 1'
#
loop_
_entity.id
_entity.type
_entity.pdbx_description
1 polymer ?
#
loop_
_entity_poly.entity_id
_entity_poly.type
_entity_poly.pdbx_seq_one_letter_code
_entity_poly.pdbx_strand_id
1 'polypeptide(L)'
;MKKLLYFTLLIGGLFVFNQSAKAQVNVNINLGSQPMWGPVGYEYVRYYYIPEIDVYYDVASRRYTYLQGNRWVTKSKLPGRYKKFDIYRSYKVVINDRNPWHYHSKNRSRYGHYASHRHQPILRDAPRHHHGRGSHVVERKAPSKHVKHYKKDKNHKKNNNHKHSHKRS
;
A
#
# COMPACT_ATOMS: atom_id res chain seq x y z
N MET A 1 35.67 -57.74 -34.35
CA MET A 1 35.91 -56.69 -33.33
C MET A 1 35.75 -55.32 -33.99
N LYS A 2 34.58 -54.67 -33.90
CA LYS A 2 34.28 -53.25 -34.25
C LYS A 2 32.77 -52.94 -34.30
N LYS A 3 31.90 -53.95 -34.27
CA LYS A 3 30.43 -53.79 -34.28
C LYS A 3 29.76 -53.91 -32.89
N LEU A 4 30.53 -54.24 -31.85
CA LEU A 4 30.03 -54.40 -30.46
C LEU A 4 30.22 -53.16 -29.58
N LEU A 5 30.89 -52.11 -30.08
CA LEU A 5 31.11 -50.86 -29.35
C LEU A 5 29.99 -49.83 -29.52
N TYR A 6 29.01 -50.08 -30.39
CA TYR A 6 27.87 -49.18 -30.60
C TYR A 6 26.68 -49.50 -29.70
N PHE A 7 26.63 -50.69 -29.09
CA PHE A 7 25.53 -51.08 -28.21
C PHE A 7 25.64 -50.51 -26.79
N THR A 8 26.84 -50.09 -26.37
CA THR A 8 27.06 -49.47 -25.05
C THR A 8 26.70 -47.97 -25.04
N LEU A 9 26.54 -47.33 -26.20
CA LEU A 9 26.13 -45.93 -26.29
C LEU A 9 24.59 -45.75 -26.24
N LEU A 10 23.82 -46.85 -26.29
CA LEU A 10 22.35 -46.79 -26.35
C LEU A 10 21.65 -47.13 -25.01
N ILE A 11 22.39 -47.57 -23.98
CA ILE A 11 21.81 -48.03 -22.70
C ILE A 11 22.19 -47.09 -21.53
N GLY A 12 23.02 -46.06 -21.75
CA GLY A 12 23.39 -45.09 -20.73
C GLY A 12 22.35 -43.99 -20.46
N GLY A 13 21.15 -44.11 -21.01
CA GLY A 13 20.19 -43.00 -21.13
C GLY A 13 18.97 -43.07 -20.23
N LEU A 14 19.03 -43.62 -19.02
CA LEU A 14 17.86 -43.61 -18.12
C LEU A 14 18.25 -43.49 -16.64
N PHE A 15 18.95 -42.42 -16.28
CA PHE A 15 18.86 -41.86 -14.93
C PHE A 15 18.24 -40.46 -15.02
N VAL A 16 16.93 -40.42 -15.30
CA VAL A 16 16.13 -39.21 -15.09
C VAL A 16 15.89 -39.12 -13.58
N PHE A 17 16.82 -38.47 -12.89
CA PHE A 17 16.60 -38.01 -11.52
C PHE A 17 15.41 -37.05 -11.54
N ASN A 18 14.23 -37.57 -11.20
CA ASN A 18 13.07 -36.77 -10.85
C ASN A 18 13.37 -36.13 -9.49
N GLN A 19 14.16 -35.05 -9.49
CA GLN A 19 14.20 -34.15 -8.35
C GLN A 19 12.86 -33.43 -8.32
N SER A 20 11.91 -33.99 -7.58
CA SER A 20 10.71 -33.28 -7.17
C SER A 20 11.16 -32.03 -6.43
N ALA A 21 11.14 -30.90 -7.14
CA ALA A 21 11.48 -29.61 -6.57
C ALA A 21 10.49 -29.32 -5.45
N LYS A 22 10.93 -29.47 -4.20
CA LYS A 22 10.19 -28.98 -3.04
C LYS A 22 10.20 -27.46 -3.13
N ALA A 23 9.17 -26.88 -3.73
CA ALA A 23 8.92 -25.46 -3.66
C ALA A 23 8.61 -25.12 -2.20
N GLN A 24 9.64 -24.77 -1.44
CA GLN A 24 9.46 -24.18 -0.12
C GLN A 24 8.84 -22.80 -0.33
N VAL A 25 7.54 -22.68 -0.03
CA VAL A 25 6.87 -21.37 0.01
C VAL A 25 7.35 -20.67 1.27
N ASN A 26 8.53 -20.06 1.19
CA ASN A 26 9.01 -19.17 2.23
C ASN A 26 8.26 -17.84 2.08
N VAL A 27 7.22 -17.65 2.89
CA VAL A 27 6.53 -16.37 2.99
C VAL A 27 7.46 -15.42 3.76
N ASN A 28 8.36 -14.77 3.03
CA ASN A 28 9.29 -13.81 3.61
C ASN A 28 8.54 -12.52 3.95
N ILE A 29 7.99 -12.44 5.15
CA ILE A 29 7.31 -11.26 5.68
C ILE A 29 8.38 -10.19 5.97
N ASN A 30 8.39 -9.08 5.23
CA ASN A 30 9.44 -8.07 5.35
C ASN A 30 9.00 -6.80 6.11
N LEU A 31 8.03 -6.92 7.05
CA LEU A 31 7.52 -5.82 7.87
C LEU A 31 8.63 -4.92 8.44
N GLY A 32 9.72 -5.51 8.95
CA GLY A 32 10.81 -4.76 9.60
C GLY A 32 11.78 -4.06 8.66
N SER A 33 11.78 -4.36 7.35
CA SER A 33 12.72 -3.75 6.40
C SER A 33 12.12 -2.62 5.57
N GLN A 34 10.79 -2.44 5.65
CA GLN A 34 10.10 -1.34 5.01
C GLN A 34 10.54 0.01 5.61
N PRO A 35 10.87 1.01 4.79
CA PRO A 35 11.21 2.34 5.27
C PRO A 35 9.99 3.00 5.93
N MET A 36 10.19 3.89 6.90
CA MET A 36 9.09 4.57 7.62
C MET A 36 8.20 5.43 6.70
N TRP A 37 8.69 5.83 5.54
CA TRP A 37 7.89 6.51 4.52
C TRP A 37 7.02 5.55 3.70
N GLY A 38 7.14 4.23 3.87
CA GLY A 38 6.37 3.23 3.15
C GLY A 38 4.88 3.28 3.53
N PRO A 39 3.96 2.93 2.61
CA PRO A 39 2.54 2.84 2.90
C PRO A 39 2.23 1.76 3.95
N VAL A 40 1.21 2.02 4.75
CA VAL A 40 0.68 1.04 5.71
C VAL A 40 -0.12 -0.06 4.99
N GLY A 41 -0.33 -1.19 5.67
CA GLY A 41 -1.26 -2.25 5.22
C GLY A 41 -0.65 -3.32 4.33
N TYR A 42 0.68 -3.42 4.26
CA TYR A 42 1.39 -4.44 3.48
C TYR A 42 2.33 -5.27 4.36
N GLU A 43 2.11 -6.58 4.39
CA GLU A 43 2.98 -7.53 5.08
C GLU A 43 4.24 -7.86 4.29
N TYR A 44 4.15 -7.75 2.96
CA TYR A 44 5.26 -7.96 2.05
C TYR A 44 5.29 -6.89 0.96
N VAL A 45 6.48 -6.31 0.77
CA VAL A 45 6.76 -5.39 -0.33
C VAL A 45 8.11 -5.73 -0.95
N ARG A 46 8.10 -6.03 -2.26
CA ARG A 46 9.33 -6.12 -3.04
C ARG A 46 9.79 -4.74 -3.53
N TYR A 47 8.92 -4.04 -4.26
CA TYR A 47 9.19 -2.71 -4.81
C TYR A 47 8.11 -1.70 -4.41
N TYR A 48 8.52 -0.45 -4.20
CA TYR A 48 7.62 0.68 -4.32
C TYR A 48 7.83 1.36 -5.67
N TYR A 49 6.79 1.43 -6.50
CA TYR A 49 6.76 2.34 -7.64
C TYR A 49 6.27 3.72 -7.17
N ILE A 50 6.99 4.76 -7.58
CA ILE A 50 6.77 6.16 -7.22
C ILE A 50 6.37 6.89 -8.51
N PRO A 51 5.06 7.05 -8.78
CA PRO A 51 4.59 7.55 -10.07
C PRO A 51 5.04 8.99 -10.36
N GLU A 52 5.18 9.82 -9.33
CA GLU A 52 5.58 11.23 -9.48
C GLU A 52 6.94 11.43 -10.16
N ILE A 53 7.88 10.53 -9.93
CA ILE A 53 9.25 10.63 -10.45
C ILE A 53 9.63 9.46 -11.37
N ASP A 54 8.67 8.57 -11.65
CA ASP A 54 8.84 7.35 -12.45
C ASP A 54 10.01 6.47 -11.96
N VAL A 55 10.04 6.20 -10.65
CA VAL A 55 11.11 5.43 -9.99
C VAL A 55 10.57 4.20 -9.26
N TYR A 56 11.34 3.11 -9.30
CA TYR A 56 11.13 1.93 -8.46
C TYR A 56 12.14 1.92 -7.31
N TYR A 57 11.69 1.71 -6.08
CA TYR A 57 12.55 1.49 -4.93
C TYR A 57 12.45 0.04 -4.47
N ASP A 58 13.57 -0.66 -4.46
CA ASP A 58 13.70 -2.02 -3.95
C ASP A 58 13.82 -2.00 -2.42
N VAL A 59 12.85 -2.60 -1.72
CA VAL A 59 12.81 -2.57 -0.26
C VAL A 59 13.95 -3.37 0.36
N ALA A 60 14.27 -4.53 -0.23
CA ALA A 60 15.27 -5.45 0.32
C ALA A 60 16.69 -4.87 0.17
N SER A 61 17.03 -4.36 -1.02
CA SER A 61 18.37 -3.83 -1.30
C SER A 61 18.52 -2.34 -1.01
N ARG A 62 17.41 -1.62 -0.75
CA ARG A 62 17.38 -0.17 -0.49
C ARG A 62 17.96 0.65 -1.65
N ARG A 63 17.63 0.25 -2.88
CA ARG A 63 18.14 0.85 -4.12
C ARG A 63 17.01 1.38 -4.98
N TYR A 64 17.32 2.38 -5.79
CA TYR A 64 16.41 3.00 -6.74
C TYR A 64 16.73 2.52 -8.16
N THR A 65 15.72 2.15 -8.91
CA THR A 65 15.78 1.86 -10.34
C THR A 65 14.99 2.92 -11.10
N TYR A 66 15.66 3.64 -11.99
CA TYR A 66 15.08 4.75 -12.76
C TYR A 66 15.67 4.85 -14.16
N LEU A 67 14.98 5.56 -15.03
CA LEU A 67 15.43 5.80 -16.38
C LEU A 67 16.49 6.91 -16.42
N GLN A 68 17.66 6.58 -16.96
CA GLN A 68 18.76 7.51 -17.24
C GLN A 68 19.11 7.40 -18.73
N GLY A 69 18.80 8.45 -19.50
CA GLY A 69 18.80 8.36 -20.96
C GLY A 69 17.78 7.31 -21.42
N ASN A 70 18.23 6.31 -22.16
CA ASN A 70 17.38 5.23 -22.67
C ASN A 70 17.58 3.91 -21.90
N ARG A 71 18.19 3.96 -20.71
CA ARG A 71 18.54 2.76 -19.94
C ARG A 71 18.01 2.83 -18.50
N TRP A 72 17.50 1.71 -18.02
CA TRP A 72 17.20 1.52 -16.61
C TRP A 72 18.49 1.29 -15.85
N VAL A 73 18.71 2.10 -14.82
CA VAL A 73 19.89 1.98 -13.94
C VAL A 73 19.44 1.81 -12.50
N THR A 74 20.17 0.99 -11.76
CA THR A 74 19.90 0.76 -10.33
C THR A 74 21.01 1.36 -9.48
N LYS A 75 20.70 2.34 -8.64
CA LYS A 75 21.65 3.11 -7.82
C LYS A 75 21.18 3.22 -6.36
N SER A 76 22.09 3.48 -5.43
CA SER A 76 21.75 3.68 -4.01
C SER A 76 21.09 5.03 -3.70
N LYS A 77 21.20 5.99 -4.62
CA LYS A 77 20.66 7.34 -4.48
C LYS A 77 19.87 7.74 -5.73
N LEU A 78 18.87 8.59 -5.52
CA LEU A 78 18.16 9.26 -6.60
C LEU A 78 19.10 10.23 -7.34
N PRO A 79 18.87 10.47 -8.64
CA PRO A 79 19.62 11.47 -9.39
C PRO A 79 19.34 12.88 -8.85
N GLY A 80 20.31 13.78 -9.00
CA GLY A 80 20.25 15.14 -8.44
C GLY A 80 19.02 15.95 -8.86
N ARG A 81 18.42 15.65 -10.02
CA ARG A 81 17.16 16.26 -10.48
C ARG A 81 15.99 16.06 -9.51
N TYR A 82 16.03 15.05 -8.66
CA TYR A 82 15.01 14.79 -7.64
C TYR A 82 15.45 15.21 -6.23
N LYS A 83 16.44 16.12 -6.08
CA LYS A 83 16.92 16.57 -4.77
C LYS A 83 15.83 17.19 -3.88
N LYS A 84 14.81 17.82 -4.49
CA LYS A 84 13.67 18.44 -3.79
C LYS A 84 12.46 17.51 -3.64
N PHE A 85 12.58 16.25 -4.05
CA PHE A 85 11.48 15.29 -3.98
C PHE A 85 11.20 14.88 -2.53
N ASP A 86 9.96 15.06 -2.08
CA ASP A 86 9.52 14.68 -0.74
C ASP A 86 8.91 13.28 -0.75
N ILE A 87 9.73 12.28 -0.45
CA ILE A 87 9.30 10.88 -0.41
C ILE A 87 8.26 10.60 0.69
N TYR A 88 8.17 11.40 1.74
CA TYR A 88 7.21 11.19 2.83
C TYR A 88 5.80 11.62 2.47
N ARG A 89 5.67 12.56 1.53
CA ARG A 89 4.37 13.08 1.05
C ARG A 89 3.96 12.54 -0.32
N SER A 90 4.79 11.73 -0.94
CA SER A 90 4.50 11.17 -2.27
C SER A 90 3.71 9.88 -2.16
N TYR A 91 2.91 9.56 -3.18
CA TYR A 91 2.22 8.28 -3.28
C TYR A 91 3.14 7.16 -3.78
N LYS A 92 2.95 5.95 -3.25
CA LYS A 92 3.75 4.77 -3.53
C LYS A 92 2.83 3.59 -3.79
N VAL A 93 3.10 2.88 -4.87
CA VAL A 93 2.40 1.66 -5.25
C VAL A 93 3.29 0.48 -4.91
N VAL A 94 2.75 -0.49 -4.16
CA VAL A 94 3.44 -1.75 -3.92
C VAL A 94 3.39 -2.61 -5.18
N ILE A 95 4.55 -3.04 -5.66
CA ILE A 95 4.70 -3.93 -6.81
C ILE A 95 5.58 -5.11 -6.42
N ASN A 96 5.08 -6.33 -6.63
CA ASN A 96 5.76 -7.57 -6.27
C ASN A 96 6.30 -8.37 -7.46
N ASP A 97 6.37 -7.75 -8.63
CA ASP A 97 7.00 -8.33 -9.83
C ASP A 97 8.53 -8.37 -9.69
N ARG A 98 9.16 -9.34 -10.36
CA ARG A 98 10.63 -9.54 -10.31
C ARG A 98 11.42 -8.33 -10.84
N ASN A 99 10.97 -7.73 -11.95
CA ASN A 99 11.65 -6.65 -12.66
C ASN A 99 10.61 -5.66 -13.22
N PRO A 100 9.98 -4.83 -12.37
CA PRO A 100 8.79 -4.06 -12.74
C PRO A 100 9.04 -2.97 -13.81
N TRP A 101 10.29 -2.55 -14.00
CA TRP A 101 10.67 -1.59 -15.04
C TRP A 101 10.53 -2.14 -16.47
N HIS A 102 10.55 -3.47 -16.68
CA HIS A 102 10.26 -4.03 -18.00
C HIS A 102 8.81 -3.80 -18.44
N TYR A 103 7.91 -3.62 -17.47
CA TYR A 103 6.51 -3.29 -17.70
C TYR A 103 6.20 -1.83 -17.37
N HIS A 104 7.21 -0.94 -17.46
CA HIS A 104 7.07 0.44 -17.02
C HIS A 104 5.91 1.18 -17.70
N SER A 105 5.73 1.00 -19.01
CA SER A 105 4.59 1.62 -19.74
C SER A 105 3.24 1.24 -19.12
N LYS A 106 3.05 -0.05 -18.81
CA LYS A 106 1.85 -0.57 -18.14
C LYS A 106 1.70 -0.02 -16.73
N ASN A 107 2.79 0.03 -15.95
CA ASN A 107 2.77 0.56 -14.59
C ASN A 107 2.44 2.06 -14.58
N ARG A 108 3.04 2.83 -15.49
CA ARG A 108 2.80 4.26 -15.64
C ARG A 108 1.37 4.54 -16.07
N SER A 109 0.82 3.77 -17.02
CA SER A 109 -0.59 3.88 -17.43
C SER A 109 -1.55 3.55 -16.28
N ARG A 110 -1.25 2.51 -15.49
CA ARG A 110 -2.12 2.07 -14.38
C ARG A 110 -2.10 2.96 -13.16
N TYR A 111 -0.97 3.61 -12.88
CA TYR A 111 -0.73 4.27 -11.60
C TYR A 111 -0.29 5.73 -11.73
N GLY A 112 -0.08 6.24 -12.95
CA GLY A 112 0.37 7.61 -13.20
C GLY A 112 -0.56 8.67 -12.61
N HIS A 113 -1.86 8.39 -12.54
CA HIS A 113 -2.84 9.31 -11.91
C HIS A 113 -2.61 9.50 -10.41
N TYR A 114 -1.87 8.61 -9.74
CA TYR A 114 -1.49 8.77 -8.35
C TYR A 114 -0.32 9.75 -8.12
N ALA A 115 0.34 10.24 -9.17
CA ALA A 115 1.50 11.12 -9.07
C ALA A 115 1.24 12.41 -8.24
N SER A 116 0.03 12.93 -8.28
CA SER A 116 -0.40 14.13 -7.53
C SER A 116 -0.98 13.83 -6.15
N HIS A 117 -1.14 12.57 -5.77
CA HIS A 117 -1.74 12.20 -4.50
C HIS A 117 -0.74 12.39 -3.35
N ARG A 118 -1.17 13.08 -2.28
CA ARG A 118 -0.29 13.47 -1.15
C ARG A 118 -0.64 12.86 0.21
N HIS A 119 -1.81 12.24 0.32
CA HIS A 119 -2.39 11.85 1.61
C HIS A 119 -2.36 10.33 1.85
N GLN A 120 -1.33 9.64 1.34
CA GLN A 120 -1.17 8.21 1.60
C GLN A 120 -0.72 7.99 3.04
N PRO A 121 -1.43 7.18 3.85
CA PRO A 121 -0.97 6.85 5.19
C PRO A 121 0.33 6.04 5.14
N ILE A 122 1.33 6.45 5.91
CA ILE A 122 2.66 5.84 5.95
C ILE A 122 2.98 5.23 7.33
N LEU A 123 3.92 4.29 7.35
CA LEU A 123 4.35 3.58 8.56
C LEU A 123 4.82 4.52 9.68
N ARG A 124 5.42 5.67 9.36
CA ARG A 124 5.86 6.68 10.33
C ARG A 124 4.72 7.18 11.20
N ASP A 125 3.58 7.44 10.57
CA ASP A 125 2.43 8.13 11.18
C ASP A 125 1.36 7.12 11.61
N ALA A 126 1.56 5.84 11.31
CA ALA A 126 0.71 4.76 11.78
C ALA A 126 0.72 4.73 13.31
N PRO A 127 -0.46 4.65 13.97
CA PRO A 127 -0.52 4.43 15.40
C PRO A 127 0.31 3.20 15.75
N ARG A 128 1.32 3.38 16.61
CA ARG A 128 2.12 2.27 17.13
C ARG A 128 1.23 1.44 18.06
N HIS A 129 0.39 0.59 17.51
CA HIS A 129 -0.19 -0.48 18.29
C HIS A 129 0.95 -1.46 18.55
N HIS A 130 1.42 -1.48 19.79
CA HIS A 130 2.40 -2.42 20.31
C HIS A 130 2.12 -3.81 19.73
N HIS A 131 3.03 -4.29 18.88
CA HIS A 131 3.06 -5.69 18.47
C HIS A 131 3.49 -6.51 19.69
N GLY A 132 2.53 -6.81 20.55
CA GLY A 132 2.74 -7.54 21.79
C GLY A 132 1.42 -7.92 22.42
N ARG A 133 0.93 -9.11 22.06
CA ARG A 133 -0.10 -9.91 22.74
C ARG A 133 -1.51 -9.31 22.87
N GLY A 134 -2.50 -10.11 22.49
CA GLY A 134 -3.90 -9.90 22.86
C GLY A 134 -4.71 -9.20 21.78
N SER A 135 -5.34 -10.02 20.95
CA SER A 135 -6.48 -9.60 20.13
C SER A 135 -7.60 -9.13 21.06
N HIS A 136 -7.78 -7.81 21.19
CA HIS A 136 -9.06 -7.24 21.60
C HIS A 136 -9.60 -6.49 20.39
N VAL A 137 -10.57 -7.13 19.74
CA VAL A 137 -11.42 -6.50 18.72
C VAL A 137 -12.17 -5.38 19.40
N VAL A 138 -11.67 -4.15 19.30
CA VAL A 138 -12.48 -2.96 19.58
C VAL A 138 -13.28 -2.70 18.32
N GLU A 139 -14.51 -3.19 18.32
CA GLU A 139 -15.56 -2.82 17.38
C GLU A 139 -15.68 -1.28 17.36
N ARG A 140 -15.12 -0.66 16.32
CA ARG A 140 -15.20 0.79 16.12
C ARG A 140 -16.63 1.14 15.71
N LYS A 141 -17.50 1.39 16.68
CA LYS A 141 -18.75 2.13 16.43
C LYS A 141 -18.38 3.51 15.86
N ALA A 142 -18.95 3.82 14.70
CA ALA A 142 -18.78 5.07 13.99
C ALA A 142 -19.02 6.29 14.90
N PRO A 143 -18.35 7.43 14.68
CA PRO A 143 -18.56 8.62 15.51
C PRO A 143 -19.99 9.12 15.31
N SER A 144 -20.80 8.97 16.35
CA SER A 144 -22.17 9.50 16.40
C SER A 144 -22.13 11.02 16.30
N LYS A 145 -22.85 11.57 15.31
CA LYS A 145 -23.04 13.01 15.12
C LYS A 145 -23.70 13.57 16.38
N HIS A 146 -22.99 14.42 17.09
CA HIS A 146 -23.52 15.13 18.25
C HIS A 146 -24.56 16.16 17.76
N VAL A 147 -25.84 15.75 17.71
CA VAL A 147 -26.96 16.66 17.46
C VAL A 147 -27.13 17.51 18.71
N LYS A 148 -26.80 18.80 18.62
CA LYS A 148 -27.10 19.78 19.68
C LYS A 148 -28.62 19.93 19.78
N HIS A 149 -29.22 19.40 20.84
CA HIS A 149 -30.61 19.70 21.19
C HIS A 149 -30.70 21.15 21.69
N TYR A 150 -31.36 22.02 20.93
CA TYR A 150 -31.77 23.34 21.39
C TYR A 150 -32.94 23.15 22.37
N LYS A 151 -32.73 23.43 23.65
CA LYS A 151 -33.79 23.46 24.66
C LYS A 151 -34.73 24.61 24.33
N LYS A 152 -35.99 24.28 24.06
CA LYS A 152 -37.09 25.22 23.84
C LYS A 152 -37.65 25.60 25.21
N ASP A 153 -37.24 26.74 25.75
CA ASP A 153 -37.80 27.29 26.98
C ASP A 153 -39.26 27.67 26.76
N LYS A 154 -40.17 26.97 27.45
CA LYS A 154 -41.59 27.31 27.54
C LYS A 154 -41.74 28.46 28.54
N ASN A 155 -41.73 29.68 28.04
CA ASN A 155 -42.19 30.83 28.81
C ASN A 155 -43.72 30.79 28.96
N HIS A 156 -44.18 30.51 30.18
CA HIS A 156 -45.54 30.75 30.61
C HIS A 156 -45.80 32.27 30.67
N LYS A 157 -46.48 32.82 29.66
CA LYS A 157 -47.11 34.14 29.74
C LYS A 157 -48.58 33.96 30.15
N LYS A 158 -48.89 34.28 31.40
CA LYS A 158 -50.26 34.55 31.87
C LYS A 158 -50.81 35.70 31.03
N ASN A 159 -51.90 35.46 30.30
CA ASN A 159 -52.69 36.53 29.68
C ASN A 159 -54.02 36.65 30.41
N ASN A 160 -54.28 37.87 30.86
CA ASN A 160 -55.48 38.27 31.59
C ASN A 160 -56.71 38.21 30.67
N ASN A 161 -57.76 37.57 31.16
CA ASN A 161 -59.11 37.61 30.60
C ASN A 161 -59.63 39.06 30.63
N HIS A 162 -59.93 39.63 29.46
CA HIS A 162 -60.94 40.67 29.32
C HIS A 162 -62.16 40.05 28.64
N LYS A 163 -63.25 39.93 29.41
CA LYS A 163 -64.59 39.62 28.92
C LYS A 163 -65.15 40.87 28.25
N HIS A 164 -65.61 40.76 27.01
CA HIS A 164 -66.69 41.62 26.52
C HIS A 164 -67.77 40.73 25.89
N SER A 165 -68.91 40.71 26.57
CA SER A 165 -70.17 40.13 26.13
C SER A 165 -70.88 41.16 25.25
N HIS A 166 -71.18 40.78 24.01
CA HIS A 166 -72.23 41.42 23.23
C HIS A 166 -73.54 40.67 23.46
N LYS A 167 -74.56 41.39 23.92
CA LYS A 167 -75.96 41.01 23.70
C LYS A 167 -76.74 42.26 23.30
N ARG A 168 -77.41 42.15 22.15
CA ARG A 168 -78.36 43.11 21.59
C ARG A 168 -79.59 43.25 22.49
N SER A 169 -80.08 44.46 22.64
CA SER A 169 -81.47 44.85 22.37
C SER A 169 -81.49 46.33 21.99
#